data_AF-Q02CV0-F1
#
_entry.id   AF-Q02CV0-F1
#
_cell.length_a   1.000
_cell.length_b   1.000
_cell.length_c   1.000
_cell.angle_alpha   90.00
_cell.angle_beta   90.00
_cell.angle_gamma   90.00
#
_symmetry.space_group_name_H-M   'P 1'
#
loop_
_entity.id
_entity.type
_entity.pdbx_description
1 polymer ?
#
loop_
_entity_poly.entity_id
_entity_poly.type
_entity_poly.pdbx_seq_one_letter_code
_entity_poly.pdbx_strand_id
1 'polypeptide(L)'
;MTASAEKDLRQAIGRNPDRLTLEERMALAGKFIALEVYSPETLPLRRIEAIGNSMEDCVRMLQSRGLDPRKFEYSVLTWPY
;
A
#
# COMPACT_ATOMS: atom_id res chain seq x y z
N MET A 1 -14.33 -14.26 7.42
CA MET A 1 -12.98 -13.80 7.82
C MET A 1 -12.53 -12.59 6.96
N THR A 2 -13.40 -11.63 6.67
CA THR A 2 -13.09 -10.48 5.79
C THR A 2 -12.88 -9.16 6.56
N ALA A 3 -13.53 -9.01 7.71
CA ALA A 3 -13.47 -7.79 8.51
C ALA A 3 -12.08 -7.48 9.09
N SER A 4 -11.30 -8.50 9.47
CA SER A 4 -9.94 -8.30 9.99
C SER A 4 -9.00 -7.82 8.89
N ALA A 5 -8.99 -8.48 7.74
CA ALA A 5 -8.15 -8.09 6.60
C ALA A 5 -8.45 -6.66 6.10
N GLU A 6 -9.73 -6.25 6.07
CA GLU A 6 -10.10 -4.87 5.74
C GLU A 6 -9.63 -3.83 6.77
N LYS A 7 -9.61 -4.20 8.04
CA LYS A 7 -9.09 -3.34 9.11
C LYS A 7 -7.57 -3.20 8.99
N ASP A 8 -6.87 -4.30 8.70
CA ASP A 8 -5.42 -4.33 8.51
C ASP A 8 -5.01 -3.51 7.28
N LEU A 9 -5.81 -3.57 6.20
CA LEU A 9 -5.65 -2.73 5.00
C LEU A 9 -5.71 -1.23 5.34
N ARG A 10 -6.72 -0.79 6.09
CA ARG A 10 -6.86 0.63 6.46
C ARG A 10 -5.78 1.10 7.41
N GLN A 11 -5.27 0.23 8.28
CA GLN A 11 -4.19 0.56 9.22
C GLN A 11 -2.81 0.64 8.57
N ALA A 12 -2.61 -0.07 7.45
CA ALA A 12 -1.37 -0.03 6.69
C ALA A 12 -1.23 1.22 5.79
N ILE A 13 -2.34 1.85 5.39
CA ILE A 13 -2.31 3.10 4.61
C ILE A 13 -1.61 4.21 5.41
N GLY A 14 -0.71 4.93 4.76
CA GLY A 14 0.10 6.00 5.33
C GLY A 14 1.35 5.52 6.08
N ARG A 15 1.56 4.21 6.23
CA ARG A 15 2.75 3.63 6.86
C ARG A 15 3.80 3.24 5.83
N ASN A 16 5.05 3.16 6.28
CA ASN A 16 6.13 2.58 5.48
C ASN A 16 5.98 1.04 5.46
N PRO A 17 6.04 0.37 4.28
CA PRO A 17 5.90 -1.08 4.18
C PRO A 17 6.96 -1.84 4.99
N ASP A 18 8.14 -1.26 5.20
CA ASP A 18 9.22 -1.87 6.00
C ASP A 18 8.94 -1.80 7.51
N ARG A 19 7.96 -1.01 7.94
CA ARG A 19 7.50 -0.91 9.33
C ARG A 19 6.23 -1.73 9.61
N LEU A 20 5.80 -2.56 8.66
CA LEU A 20 4.74 -3.53 8.91
C LEU A 20 5.27 -4.66 9.81
N THR A 21 4.44 -5.11 10.75
CA THR A 21 4.76 -6.30 11.55
C THR A 21 4.71 -7.55 10.66
N LEU A 22 5.26 -8.66 11.15
CA LEU A 22 5.21 -9.94 10.43
C LEU A 22 3.76 -10.36 10.14
N GLU A 23 2.87 -10.20 11.12
CA GLU A 23 1.44 -10.52 10.99
C GLU A 23 0.76 -9.66 9.92
N GLU A 24 1.00 -8.35 9.92
CA GLU A 24 0.49 -7.43 8.90
C GLU A 24 1.02 -7.78 7.51
N ARG A 25 2.31 -8.11 7.39
CA ARG A 25 2.93 -8.50 6.13
C ARG A 25 2.38 -9.82 5.61
N MET A 26 2.06 -10.76 6.49
CA MET A 26 1.39 -12.02 6.13
C MET A 26 -0.06 -11.77 5.69
N ALA A 27 -0.81 -10.93 6.40
CA ALA A 27 -2.19 -10.60 6.07
C ALA A 27 -2.33 -9.87 4.72
N LEU A 28 -1.32 -9.08 4.35
CA LEU A 28 -1.27 -8.31 3.11
C LEU A 28 -0.47 -8.99 1.99
N ALA A 29 0.05 -10.19 2.22
CA ALA A 29 0.82 -10.92 1.21
C ALA A 29 -0.02 -11.18 -0.04
N GLY A 30 0.56 -10.94 -1.22
CA GLY A 30 -0.10 -11.08 -2.52
C GLY A 30 -1.00 -9.89 -2.90
N LYS A 31 -1.16 -8.89 -2.04
CA LYS A 31 -1.87 -7.64 -2.40
C LYS A 31 -0.97 -6.71 -3.19
N PHE A 32 -1.57 -5.95 -4.09
CA PHE A 32 -0.92 -4.82 -4.72
C PHE A 32 -0.91 -3.64 -3.76
N ILE A 33 0.21 -2.95 -3.69
CA ILE A 33 0.38 -1.70 -2.95
C ILE A 33 0.84 -0.59 -3.88
N ALA A 34 0.35 0.62 -3.63
CA ALA A 34 0.86 1.84 -4.25
C ALA A 34 1.72 2.58 -3.22
N LEU A 35 2.98 2.82 -3.57
CA LEU A 35 3.96 3.52 -2.76
C LEU A 35 4.23 4.89 -3.35
N GLU A 36 4.26 5.92 -2.51
CA GLU A 36 4.67 7.25 -2.97
C GLU A 36 6.11 7.19 -3.52
N VAL A 37 6.30 7.64 -4.76
CA VAL A 37 7.63 7.69 -5.38
C VAL A 37 8.44 8.80 -4.71
N TYR A 38 9.70 8.48 -4.39
CA TYR A 38 10.65 9.45 -3.86
C TYR A 38 10.71 10.71 -4.74
N SER A 39 10.42 11.86 -4.13
CA SER A 39 10.84 13.17 -4.63
C SER A 39 11.92 13.70 -3.69
N PRO A 40 13.04 14.25 -4.19
CA PRO A 40 14.07 14.86 -3.34
C PRO A 40 13.54 16.02 -2.48
N GLU A 41 12.36 16.56 -2.81
CA GLU A 41 11.67 17.63 -2.08
C GLU A 41 10.89 17.14 -0.85
N THR A 42 10.55 15.85 -0.78
CA THR A 42 9.81 15.25 0.32
C THR A 42 10.66 14.16 0.99
N LEU A 43 10.91 14.30 2.29
CA LEU A 43 11.67 13.33 3.09
C LEU A 43 11.17 11.89 2.79
N PRO A 44 12.09 10.91 2.63
CA PRO A 44 11.82 9.60 2.05
C PRO A 44 10.97 8.76 2.99
N LEU A 45 9.67 8.96 2.94
CA LEU A 45 8.71 8.06 3.54
C LEU A 45 8.04 7.36 2.38
N ARG A 46 8.61 6.22 2.00
CA ARG A 46 8.02 5.26 1.07
C ARG A 46 6.71 4.78 1.71
N ARG A 47 5.61 5.50 1.53
CA ARG A 47 4.34 5.29 2.24
C ARG A 47 3.35 4.57 1.35
N ILE A 48 2.61 3.64 1.95
CA ILE A 48 1.53 2.94 1.28
C ILE A 48 0.34 3.91 1.15
N GLU A 49 -0.03 4.29 -0.07
CA GLU A 49 -1.18 5.15 -0.32
C GLU A 49 -2.40 4.41 -0.89
N ALA A 50 -2.21 3.18 -1.37
CA ALA A 50 -3.33 2.31 -1.70
C ALA A 50 -2.95 0.84 -1.56
N ILE A 51 -3.95 -0.01 -1.28
CA ILE A 51 -3.81 -1.46 -1.25
C ILE A 51 -5.02 -2.08 -1.95
N GLY A 52 -4.78 -3.07 -2.81
CA GLY A 52 -5.81 -3.71 -3.63
C GLY A 52 -5.49 -5.16 -3.98
N ASN A 53 -6.45 -5.85 -4.59
CA ASN A 53 -6.20 -7.19 -5.14
C ASN A 53 -5.53 -7.12 -6.52
N SER A 54 -5.65 -5.98 -7.20
CA SER A 54 -4.99 -5.70 -8.48
C SER A 54 -4.44 -4.27 -8.52
N MET A 55 -3.65 -3.98 -9.56
CA MET A 55 -3.20 -2.63 -9.84
C MET A 55 -4.39 -1.68 -10.12
N GLU A 56 -5.45 -2.14 -10.80
CA GLU A 56 -6.63 -1.30 -11.05
C GLU A 56 -7.35 -0.91 -9.75
N ASP A 57 -7.41 -1.82 -8.77
CA ASP A 57 -7.98 -1.52 -7.44
C ASP A 57 -7.21 -0.39 -6.74
N CYS A 58 -5.86 -0.44 -6.80
CA CYS A 58 -5.02 0.63 -6.28
C CYS A 58 -5.26 1.96 -7.01
N VAL A 59 -5.33 1.95 -8.35
CA VAL A 59 -5.60 3.14 -9.15
C VAL A 59 -6.96 3.76 -8.80
N ARG A 60 -8.01 2.94 -8.69
CA ARG A 60 -9.35 3.39 -8.28
C ARG A 60 -9.35 4.01 -6.89
N MET A 61 -8.61 3.42 -5.95
CA MET A 61 -8.48 3.94 -4.58
C MET A 61 -7.71 5.26 -4.53
N LEU A 62 -6.65 5.43 -5.32
CA LEU A 62 -5.91 6.70 -5.42
C LEU A 62 -6.79 7.80 -6.03
N GLN A 63 -7.49 7.49 -7.13
CA GLN A 63 -8.38 8.42 -7.81
C GLN A 63 -9.54 8.87 -6.91
N SER A 64 -10.15 7.97 -6.13
CA SER A 64 -11.22 8.33 -5.19
C SER A 64 -10.75 9.23 -4.06
N ARG A 65 -9.44 9.21 -3.76
CA ARG A 65 -8.77 10.11 -2.81
C ARG A 65 -8.22 11.40 -3.46
N GLY A 66 -8.41 11.59 -4.77
CA GLY A 66 -7.92 12.76 -5.50
C GLY A 66 -6.40 12.77 -5.74
N LEU A 67 -5.74 11.61 -5.60
CA LEU A 67 -4.30 11.45 -5.83
C LEU A 67 -4.04 11.07 -7.29
N ASP A 68 -2.92 11.55 -7.86
CA ASP A 68 -2.50 11.19 -9.22
C ASP A 68 -1.81 9.82 -9.24
N PRO A 69 -2.42 8.77 -9.84
CA PRO A 69 -1.87 7.42 -9.85
C PRO A 69 -0.48 7.30 -10.48
N ARG A 70 -0.05 8.28 -11.29
CA ARG A 70 1.25 8.28 -11.98
C ARG A 70 2.41 8.65 -11.06
N LYS A 71 2.13 9.20 -9.88
CA LYS A 71 3.13 9.57 -8.87
C LYS A 71 3.47 8.43 -7.91
N PHE A 72 2.93 7.24 -8.15
CA PHE A 72 3.08 6.08 -7.27
C PHE A 72 3.78 4.91 -7.97
N GLU A 73 4.63 4.23 -7.21
CA GLU A 73 5.23 2.95 -7.57
C GLU A 73 4.27 1.83 -7.15
N TYR A 74 3.97 0.90 -8.06
CA TYR A 74 3.11 -0.24 -7.77
C TYR A 74 3.98 -1.48 -7.57
N SER A 75 3.79 -2.16 -6.44
CA SER A 75 4.48 -3.42 -6.17
C SER A 75 3.53 -4.40 -5.49
N VAL A 76 3.86 -5.68 -5.56
CA VAL A 76 3.14 -6.72 -4.81
C VAL A 76 3.85 -6.92 -3.48
N LEU A 77 3.09 -6.92 -2.38
CA LEU A 77 3.62 -7.33 -1.09
C LEU A 77 3.97 -8.82 -1.13
N THR A 78 5.26 -9.11 -1.18
CA THR A 78 5.77 -10.47 -1.18
C THR A 78 5.60 -11.13 0.19
N TRP A 79 5.64 -12.45 0.20
CA TRP A 79 5.70 -13.19 1.47
C TRP A 79 7.01 -12.84 2.21
N PRO A 80 7.05 -12.85 3.55
CA PRO A 80 8.22 -12.39 4.31
C PRO A 80 9.50 -13.24 4.19
N TYR A 81 9.52 -14.33 3.42
CA TYR A 81 10.66 -15.25 3.28
C TYR A 81 10.69 -15.91 1.90
#